data_AF-A0A356BXL8-F1
#
_entry.id   AF-A0A356BXL8-F1
#
_cell.length_a   1.000
_cell.length_b   1.000
_cell.length_c   1.000
_cell.angle_alpha   90.00
_cell.angle_beta   90.00
_cell.angle_gamma   90.00
#
_symmetry.space_group_name_H-M   'P 1'
#
loop_
_entity.id
_entity.type
_entity.pdbx_description
1 polymer ?
#
loop_
_entity_poly.entity_id
_entity_poly.type
_entity_poly.pdbx_seq_one_letter_code
_entity_poly.pdbx_strand_id
1 'polypeptide(L)'
;RRSFWIHGAYGTGKSYAAIVLKHLFEDEVTNIEKFMSKPSLAAYKKRFLKLRQKGEYLVAWKSGATDIKSGTHLMMEMEAKIKEKLAEKYGEKAYYGRNSLINAAKEAVSNKIINWDFVFDNPIYGLSDEYADLAAFRKAVLDEDYSAINKVKRICDDQHLSMFANTVDKFEEWLKDIIAGNNLRDTGIVFIWDEFTGFLRDCGDDNVLQRLSEFCKQPNSPFFMCLIVHRDPTWVDQLGGETYERILHRYHELEFHITESAAYDLIGDSIIPRPGMESQWEEIKKGLLKSIDKYKSEFDNLDQSININERMSKLCPLHPMTLSLLATVAQNFGASQRTLFRFMKDRAESSQEVGFIIFYVINKS
;
A
#
# COMPACT_ATOMS: atom_id res chain seq x y z
N ARG A 1 1.89 12.83 -10.64
CA ARG A 1 0.69 12.25 -11.32
C ARG A 1 0.97 10.88 -11.92
N ARG A 2 2.21 10.37 -11.92
CA ARG A 2 2.42 8.93 -12.17
C ARG A 2 1.91 8.14 -10.97
N SER A 3 1.30 7.00 -11.22
CA SER A 3 0.98 6.00 -10.19
C SER A 3 2.26 5.49 -9.54
N PHE A 4 2.19 5.09 -8.28
CA PHE A 4 3.32 4.62 -7.49
C PHE A 4 3.47 3.12 -7.62
N TRP A 5 4.72 2.69 -7.79
CA TRP A 5 5.11 1.29 -7.74
C TRP A 5 6.03 1.09 -6.54
N ILE A 6 5.49 0.52 -5.47
CA ILE A 6 6.20 0.33 -4.20
C ILE A 6 6.69 -1.10 -4.18
N HIS A 7 8.00 -1.33 -4.22
CA HIS A 7 8.54 -2.69 -4.23
C HIS A 7 9.67 -2.87 -3.21
N GLY A 8 9.91 -4.12 -2.82
CA GLY A 8 10.97 -4.49 -1.88
C GLY A 8 10.74 -5.86 -1.27
N ALA A 9 11.73 -6.38 -0.55
CA ALA A 9 11.69 -7.70 0.08
C ALA A 9 10.49 -7.88 1.04
N TYR A 10 10.07 -9.12 1.29
CA TYR A 10 8.98 -9.39 2.22
C TYR A 10 9.32 -8.90 3.65
N GLY A 11 8.34 -8.32 4.35
CA GLY A 11 8.54 -7.83 5.72
C GLY A 11 9.24 -6.47 5.87
N THR A 12 9.54 -5.75 4.79
CA THR A 12 10.22 -4.43 4.84
C THR A 12 9.33 -3.26 5.26
N GLY A 13 8.09 -3.50 5.69
CA GLY A 13 7.17 -2.46 6.17
C GLY A 13 6.41 -1.69 5.08
N LYS A 14 6.38 -2.17 3.84
CA LYS A 14 5.62 -1.55 2.72
C LYS A 14 4.14 -1.32 3.06
N SER A 15 3.47 -2.33 3.60
CA SER A 15 2.06 -2.25 4.01
C SER A 15 1.85 -1.20 5.11
N TYR A 16 2.79 -1.09 6.07
CA TYR A 16 2.74 -0.03 7.10
C TYR A 16 2.89 1.36 6.49
N ALA A 17 3.82 1.54 5.54
CA ALA A 17 3.96 2.81 4.84
C ALA A 17 2.70 3.18 4.06
N ALA A 18 2.07 2.21 3.41
CA ALA A 18 0.81 2.41 2.71
C ALA A 18 -0.35 2.74 3.66
N ILE A 19 -0.42 2.14 4.85
CA ILE A 19 -1.39 2.51 5.90
C ILE A 19 -1.17 3.96 6.35
N VAL A 20 0.09 4.38 6.53
CA VAL A 20 0.41 5.79 6.84
C VAL A 20 -0.08 6.70 5.70
N LEU A 21 0.14 6.34 4.43
CA LEU A 21 -0.39 7.09 3.30
C LEU A 21 -1.91 7.18 3.32
N LYS A 22 -2.61 6.08 3.61
CA LYS A 22 -4.07 6.06 3.76
C LYS A 22 -4.52 7.09 4.78
N HIS A 23 -3.98 7.05 6.00
CA HIS A 23 -4.33 8.02 7.05
C HIS A 23 -3.98 9.47 6.68
N LEU A 24 -2.84 9.69 6.01
CA LEU A 24 -2.48 11.02 5.53
C LEU A 24 -3.47 11.59 4.50
N PHE A 25 -4.18 10.74 3.75
CA PHE A 25 -5.16 11.14 2.74
C PHE A 25 -6.61 11.16 3.26
N GLU A 26 -6.92 10.47 4.36
CA GLU A 26 -8.28 10.37 4.90
C GLU A 26 -8.48 11.17 6.19
N ASP A 27 -7.54 11.14 7.12
CA ASP A 27 -7.72 11.72 8.46
C ASP A 27 -7.88 13.24 8.43
N GLU A 28 -8.47 13.80 9.48
CA GLU A 28 -8.61 15.25 9.64
C GLU A 28 -7.26 15.98 9.57
N VAL A 29 -7.29 17.19 9.01
CA VAL A 29 -6.09 18.03 8.82
C VAL A 29 -5.35 18.29 10.14
N THR A 30 -6.08 18.40 11.26
CA THR A 30 -5.55 18.59 12.61
C THR A 30 -4.67 17.42 13.05
N ASN A 31 -5.10 16.18 12.81
CA ASN A 31 -4.35 14.96 13.12
C ASN A 31 -3.11 14.83 12.25
N ILE A 32 -3.26 15.11 10.95
CA ILE A 32 -2.16 15.10 9.97
C ILE A 32 -1.11 16.16 10.32
N GLU A 33 -1.54 17.36 10.72
CA GLU A 33 -0.64 18.46 11.04
C GLU A 33 0.31 18.09 12.18
N LYS A 34 -0.20 17.42 13.22
CA LYS A 34 0.61 16.94 14.34
C LYS A 34 1.68 15.95 13.86
N PHE A 35 1.30 14.99 13.01
CA PHE A 35 2.24 14.01 12.47
C PHE A 35 3.30 14.65 11.56
N MET A 36 2.89 15.57 10.67
CA MET A 36 3.77 16.27 9.74
C MET A 36 4.67 17.32 10.41
N SER A 37 4.46 17.61 11.69
CA SER A 37 5.31 18.52 12.47
C SER A 37 6.59 17.86 12.99
N LYS A 38 6.79 16.56 12.72
CA LYS A 38 8.07 15.88 12.95
C LYS A 38 9.20 16.56 12.16
N PRO A 39 10.41 16.71 12.72
CA PRO A 39 11.52 17.41 12.06
C PRO A 39 11.84 16.89 10.66
N SER A 40 11.82 15.56 10.47
CA SER A 40 12.05 14.88 9.19
C SER A 40 11.01 15.19 8.11
N LEU A 41 9.79 15.57 8.50
CA LEU A 41 8.67 15.84 7.59
C LEU A 41 8.37 17.34 7.42
N ALA A 42 9.05 18.20 8.18
CA ALA A 42 8.80 19.63 8.21
C ALA A 42 8.89 20.31 6.83
N ALA A 43 9.84 19.85 5.99
CA ALA A 43 10.01 20.35 4.62
C ALA A 43 8.78 20.08 3.73
N TYR A 44 8.06 19.00 3.97
CA TYR A 44 6.91 18.57 3.18
C TYR A 44 5.57 19.07 3.76
N LYS A 45 5.54 19.45 5.04
CA LYS A 45 4.34 19.90 5.78
C LYS A 45 3.52 20.93 5.01
N LYS A 46 4.12 22.06 4.64
CA LYS A 46 3.40 23.17 3.97
C LYS A 46 2.77 22.74 2.64
N ARG A 47 3.49 21.93 1.86
CA ARG A 47 3.02 21.46 0.55
C ARG A 47 1.88 20.46 0.70
N PHE A 48 2.00 19.52 1.65
CA PHE A 48 1.00 18.49 1.87
C PHE A 48 -0.29 19.06 2.47
N LEU A 49 -0.19 19.94 3.47
CA LEU A 49 -1.37 20.58 4.07
C LEU A 49 -2.15 21.41 3.05
N LYS A 50 -1.49 22.10 2.12
CA LYS A 50 -2.18 22.79 1.01
C LYS A 50 -2.99 21.86 0.11
N LEU A 51 -2.54 20.61 -0.07
CA LEU A 51 -3.31 19.61 -0.83
C LEU A 51 -4.53 19.15 -0.02
N ARG A 52 -4.34 18.87 1.27
CA ARG A 52 -5.41 18.45 2.19
C ARG A 52 -6.46 19.52 2.44
N GLN A 53 -6.10 20.80 2.38
CA GLN A 53 -7.02 21.93 2.50
C GLN A 53 -8.06 21.98 1.36
N LYS A 54 -7.79 21.34 0.21
CA LYS A 54 -8.77 21.22 -0.88
C LYS A 54 -9.90 20.24 -0.56
N GLY A 55 -9.69 19.39 0.45
CA GLY A 55 -10.66 18.42 0.91
C GLY A 55 -10.06 17.05 1.10
N GLU A 56 -10.96 16.10 1.34
CA GLU A 56 -10.60 14.72 1.58
C GLU A 56 -10.47 13.91 0.28
N TYR A 57 -9.45 13.05 0.23
CA TYR A 57 -9.32 12.06 -0.82
C TYR A 57 -10.22 10.88 -0.48
N LEU A 58 -10.59 10.10 -1.50
CA LEU A 58 -11.21 8.81 -1.31
C LEU A 58 -10.11 7.74 -1.41
N VAL A 59 -9.79 7.03 -0.32
CA VAL A 59 -8.76 5.98 -0.37
C VAL A 59 -9.39 4.61 -0.35
N ALA A 60 -9.39 3.93 -1.50
CA ALA A 60 -9.79 2.54 -1.60
C ALA A 60 -8.57 1.64 -1.33
N TRP A 61 -8.76 0.58 -0.54
CA TRP A 61 -7.72 -0.37 -0.17
C TRP A 61 -8.12 -1.80 -0.55
N LYS A 62 -7.23 -2.50 -1.25
CA LYS A 62 -7.35 -3.94 -1.50
C LYS A 62 -6.06 -4.63 -1.07
N SER A 63 -6.19 -5.78 -0.40
CA SER A 63 -5.08 -6.70 -0.11
C SER A 63 -5.29 -8.00 -0.86
N GLY A 64 -4.21 -8.55 -1.40
CA GLY A 64 -4.18 -9.84 -2.07
C GLY A 64 -4.78 -9.83 -3.48
N ALA A 65 -4.35 -10.80 -4.28
CA ALA A 65 -4.74 -10.97 -5.68
C ALA A 65 -5.01 -12.44 -6.07
N THR A 66 -5.33 -13.32 -5.11
CA THR A 66 -5.41 -14.78 -5.30
C THR A 66 -6.41 -15.24 -6.37
N ASP A 67 -7.46 -14.45 -6.66
CA ASP A 67 -8.54 -14.86 -7.56
C ASP A 67 -8.60 -14.02 -8.86
N ILE A 68 -7.58 -13.19 -9.11
CA ILE A 68 -7.58 -12.23 -10.23
C ILE A 68 -6.79 -12.82 -11.40
N LYS A 69 -7.53 -13.34 -12.37
CA LYS A 69 -6.99 -14.06 -13.54
C LYS A 69 -7.12 -13.29 -14.86
N SER A 70 -7.56 -12.03 -14.82
CA SER A 70 -7.56 -11.15 -16.01
C SER A 70 -7.58 -9.67 -15.62
N GLY A 71 -7.18 -8.79 -16.54
CA GLY A 71 -7.31 -7.35 -16.33
C GLY A 71 -8.75 -6.86 -16.18
N THR A 72 -9.75 -7.59 -16.70
CA THR A 72 -11.17 -7.31 -16.42
C THR A 72 -11.53 -7.58 -14.96
N HIS A 73 -11.06 -8.70 -14.38
CA HIS A 73 -11.26 -8.96 -12.94
C HIS A 73 -10.61 -7.89 -12.08
N LEU A 74 -9.40 -7.45 -12.48
CA LEU A 74 -8.69 -6.36 -11.82
C LEU A 74 -9.56 -5.11 -11.72
N MET A 75 -10.15 -4.68 -12.84
CA MET A 75 -11.00 -3.48 -12.88
C MET A 75 -12.32 -3.66 -12.10
N MET A 76 -12.92 -4.84 -12.13
CA MET A 76 -14.13 -5.14 -11.33
C MET A 76 -13.86 -5.09 -9.82
N GLU A 77 -12.74 -5.64 -9.37
CA GLU A 77 -12.29 -5.53 -7.97
C GLU A 77 -12.08 -4.08 -7.56
N MET A 78 -11.43 -3.30 -8.43
CA MET A 78 -11.23 -1.88 -8.18
C MET A 78 -12.56 -1.14 -8.07
N GLU A 79 -13.49 -1.42 -8.99
CA GLU A 79 -14.84 -0.84 -8.97
C GLU A 79 -15.57 -1.18 -7.66
N ALA A 80 -15.61 -2.45 -7.28
CA ALA A 80 -16.26 -2.91 -6.06
C ALA A 80 -15.69 -2.22 -4.81
N LYS A 81 -14.36 -2.15 -4.70
CA LYS A 81 -13.69 -1.50 -3.56
C LYS A 81 -13.87 0.01 -3.53
N ILE A 82 -13.93 0.66 -4.69
CA ILE A 82 -14.24 2.09 -4.76
C ILE A 82 -15.70 2.34 -4.34
N LYS A 83 -16.66 1.52 -4.80
CA LYS A 83 -18.07 1.62 -4.40
C LYS A 83 -18.25 1.41 -2.89
N GLU A 84 -17.62 0.39 -2.32
CA GLU A 84 -17.62 0.14 -0.88
C GLU A 84 -17.13 1.37 -0.12
N LYS A 85 -16.04 1.98 -0.57
CA LYS A 85 -15.48 3.18 0.07
C LYS A 85 -16.35 4.42 -0.11
N LEU A 86 -17.01 4.57 -1.26
CA LEU A 86 -18.00 5.62 -1.48
C LEU A 86 -19.19 5.47 -0.53
N ALA A 87 -19.68 4.25 -0.34
CA ALA A 87 -20.77 3.95 0.59
C ALA A 87 -20.37 4.26 2.04
N GLU A 88 -19.17 3.85 2.47
CA GLU A 88 -18.64 4.15 3.80
C GLU A 88 -18.57 5.66 4.06
N LYS A 89 -18.13 6.44 3.06
CA LYS A 89 -17.88 7.87 3.20
C LYS A 89 -19.12 8.74 3.06
N TYR A 90 -19.97 8.46 2.08
CA TYR A 90 -21.09 9.32 1.70
C TYR A 90 -22.47 8.72 2.01
N GLY A 91 -22.53 7.44 2.40
CA GLY A 91 -23.77 6.74 2.72
C GLY A 91 -24.78 6.82 1.56
N GLU A 92 -26.01 7.22 1.87
CA GLU A 92 -27.10 7.38 0.89
C GLU A 92 -26.84 8.47 -0.18
N LYS A 93 -25.90 9.38 0.07
CA LYS A 93 -25.52 10.43 -0.90
C LYS A 93 -24.43 9.99 -1.87
N ALA A 94 -23.92 8.76 -1.72
CA ALA A 94 -22.91 8.22 -2.61
C ALA A 94 -23.44 8.07 -4.03
N TYR A 95 -22.72 8.62 -5.01
CA TYR A 95 -23.03 8.41 -6.41
C TYR A 95 -22.15 7.30 -6.99
N TYR A 96 -22.79 6.23 -7.45
CA TYR A 96 -22.11 5.01 -7.92
C TYR A 96 -21.85 4.96 -9.44
N GLY A 97 -22.15 6.05 -10.17
CA GLY A 97 -21.96 6.14 -11.62
C GLY A 97 -23.07 5.43 -12.42
N ARG A 98 -23.24 5.80 -13.69
CA ARG A 98 -24.30 5.26 -14.58
C ARG A 98 -23.93 3.92 -15.24
N ASN A 99 -22.71 3.81 -15.75
CA ASN A 99 -22.28 2.68 -16.61
C ASN A 99 -21.11 1.92 -15.99
N SER A 100 -21.39 1.12 -14.97
CA SER A 100 -20.38 0.35 -14.24
C SER A 100 -20.19 -1.06 -14.84
N LEU A 101 -19.02 -1.68 -14.67
CA LEU A 101 -18.78 -3.05 -15.13
C LEU A 101 -19.65 -4.05 -14.37
N ILE A 102 -19.97 -3.75 -13.10
CA ILE A 102 -20.93 -4.52 -12.30
C ILE A 102 -22.34 -4.43 -12.92
N ASN A 103 -22.75 -3.27 -13.45
CA ASN A 103 -24.02 -3.16 -14.17
C ASN A 103 -24.04 -4.03 -15.43
N ALA A 104 -22.92 -4.13 -16.15
CA ALA A 104 -22.81 -5.05 -17.30
C ALA A 104 -22.98 -6.53 -16.87
N ALA A 105 -22.51 -6.91 -15.68
CA ALA A 105 -22.75 -8.25 -15.14
C ALA A 105 -24.24 -8.47 -14.78
N LYS A 106 -24.91 -7.47 -14.19
CA LYS A 106 -26.36 -7.52 -13.91
C LYS A 106 -27.19 -7.66 -15.20
N GLU A 107 -26.79 -6.94 -16.25
CA GLU A 107 -27.39 -7.06 -17.58
C GLU A 107 -27.16 -8.45 -18.18
N ALA A 108 -25.93 -8.99 -18.09
CA ALA A 108 -25.59 -10.32 -18.59
C ALA A 108 -26.43 -11.43 -17.93
N VAL A 109 -26.63 -11.35 -16.61
CA VAL A 109 -27.47 -12.30 -15.86
C VAL A 109 -28.95 -12.25 -16.21
N SER A 110 -29.40 -11.07 -16.63
CA SER A 110 -30.76 -10.86 -17.13
C SER A 110 -30.90 -11.17 -18.62
N ASN A 111 -29.77 -11.43 -19.31
CA ASN A 111 -29.76 -11.66 -20.75
C ASN A 111 -30.19 -13.09 -21.07
N LYS A 112 -31.20 -13.21 -21.95
CA LYS A 112 -31.76 -14.48 -22.41
C LYS A 112 -30.89 -15.21 -23.43
N ILE A 113 -29.84 -14.57 -23.94
CA ILE A 113 -28.87 -15.20 -24.85
C ILE A 113 -28.09 -16.30 -24.13
N ILE A 114 -27.81 -16.11 -22.83
CA ILE A 114 -27.17 -17.13 -22.00
C ILE A 114 -28.25 -18.09 -21.50
N ASN A 115 -28.09 -19.38 -21.77
CA ASN A 115 -28.94 -20.41 -21.18
C ASN A 115 -28.51 -20.64 -19.72
N TRP A 116 -28.99 -19.77 -18.83
CA TRP A 116 -28.61 -19.77 -17.43
C TRP A 116 -29.03 -21.05 -16.70
N ASP A 117 -30.12 -21.69 -17.10
CA ASP A 117 -30.55 -22.98 -16.52
C ASP A 117 -29.49 -24.06 -16.79
N PHE A 118 -29.00 -24.16 -18.03
CA PHE A 118 -27.90 -25.08 -18.38
C PHE A 118 -26.59 -24.74 -17.67
N VAL A 119 -26.30 -23.44 -17.53
CA VAL A 119 -25.06 -22.97 -16.88
C VAL A 119 -25.08 -23.24 -15.37
N PHE A 120 -26.24 -23.12 -14.73
CA PHE A 120 -26.40 -23.33 -13.30
C PHE A 120 -26.15 -24.79 -12.90
N ASP A 121 -26.66 -25.72 -13.70
CA ASP A 121 -26.47 -27.16 -13.50
C ASP A 121 -25.11 -27.67 -13.96
N ASN A 122 -24.31 -26.83 -14.63
CA ASN A 122 -23.01 -27.23 -15.13
C ASN A 122 -21.95 -27.23 -14.00
N PRO A 123 -21.38 -28.40 -13.65
CA PRO A 123 -20.42 -28.53 -12.55
C PRO A 123 -19.11 -27.76 -12.80
N ILE A 124 -18.81 -27.35 -14.03
CA ILE A 124 -17.61 -26.55 -14.37
C ILE A 124 -17.66 -25.17 -13.68
N TYR A 125 -18.86 -24.61 -13.48
CA TYR A 125 -19.07 -23.30 -12.87
C TYR A 125 -19.38 -23.37 -11.37
N GLY A 126 -19.72 -24.56 -10.85
CA GLY A 126 -20.00 -24.81 -9.43
C GLY A 126 -21.06 -23.86 -8.86
N LEU A 127 -22.09 -23.54 -9.64
CA LEU A 127 -23.15 -22.61 -9.21
C LEU A 127 -24.15 -23.31 -8.29
N SER A 128 -24.55 -24.54 -8.63
CA SER A 128 -25.44 -25.39 -7.83
C SER A 128 -24.85 -25.81 -6.48
N ASP A 129 -23.53 -25.77 -6.32
CA ASP A 129 -22.86 -26.08 -5.05
C ASP A 129 -22.89 -24.91 -4.05
N GLU A 130 -23.01 -23.68 -4.55
CA GLU A 130 -22.92 -22.45 -3.74
C GLU A 130 -24.25 -21.72 -3.58
N TYR A 131 -25.17 -21.91 -4.53
CA TYR A 131 -26.47 -21.24 -4.55
C TYR A 131 -27.60 -22.27 -4.58
N ALA A 132 -28.66 -22.02 -3.83
CA ALA A 132 -29.79 -22.96 -3.73
C ALA A 132 -30.54 -23.13 -5.06
N ASP A 133 -30.66 -22.04 -5.83
CA ASP A 133 -31.26 -22.04 -7.16
C ASP A 133 -30.75 -20.85 -7.98
N LEU A 134 -31.15 -20.82 -9.25
CA LEU A 134 -30.79 -19.75 -10.18
C LEU A 134 -31.36 -18.39 -9.75
N ALA A 135 -32.49 -18.35 -9.03
CA ALA A 135 -33.04 -17.10 -8.52
C ALA A 135 -32.17 -16.51 -7.39
N ALA A 136 -31.62 -17.35 -6.51
CA ALA A 136 -30.67 -16.97 -5.47
C ALA A 136 -29.36 -16.47 -6.07
N PHE A 137 -28.85 -17.12 -7.11
CA PHE A 137 -27.69 -16.62 -7.86
C PHE A 137 -27.96 -15.27 -8.53
N ARG A 138 -29.09 -15.13 -9.23
CA ARG A 138 -29.50 -13.85 -9.84
C ARG A 138 -29.61 -12.74 -8.80
N LYS A 139 -30.20 -13.06 -7.65
CA LYS A 139 -30.32 -12.12 -6.53
C LYS A 139 -28.95 -11.71 -6.01
N ALA A 140 -28.02 -12.65 -5.81
CA ALA A 140 -26.66 -12.34 -5.39
C ALA A 140 -25.96 -11.37 -6.37
N VAL A 141 -26.12 -11.56 -7.68
CA VAL A 141 -25.57 -10.64 -8.68
C VAL A 141 -26.23 -9.26 -8.62
N LEU A 142 -27.55 -9.20 -8.42
CA LEU A 142 -28.28 -7.93 -8.27
C LEU A 142 -27.89 -7.18 -6.99
N ASP A 143 -27.64 -7.92 -5.91
CA ASP A 143 -27.17 -7.43 -4.61
C ASP A 143 -25.67 -7.05 -4.63
N GLU A 144 -25.03 -7.10 -5.80
CA GLU A 144 -23.61 -6.78 -6.03
C GLU A 144 -22.62 -7.70 -5.30
N ASP A 145 -23.01 -8.96 -5.09
CA ASP A 145 -22.11 -9.98 -4.58
C ASP A 145 -20.96 -10.21 -5.56
N TYR A 146 -19.74 -9.98 -5.06
CA TYR A 146 -18.53 -10.03 -5.85
C TYR A 146 -18.22 -11.45 -6.38
N SER A 147 -18.46 -12.50 -5.59
CA SER A 147 -18.27 -13.89 -6.02
C SER A 147 -19.22 -14.21 -7.17
N ALA A 148 -20.48 -13.81 -7.02
CA ALA A 148 -21.49 -14.02 -8.05
C ALA A 148 -21.14 -13.28 -9.35
N ILE A 149 -20.76 -11.99 -9.28
CA ILE A 149 -20.35 -11.18 -10.45
C ILE A 149 -19.15 -11.80 -11.17
N ASN A 150 -18.15 -12.29 -10.43
CA ASN A 150 -17.00 -12.96 -11.01
C ASN A 150 -17.38 -14.22 -11.79
N LYS A 151 -18.31 -15.01 -11.26
CA LYS A 151 -18.81 -16.21 -11.96
C LYS A 151 -19.52 -15.82 -13.25
N VAL A 152 -20.39 -14.81 -13.22
CA VAL A 152 -21.06 -14.28 -14.43
C VAL A 152 -20.05 -13.91 -15.50
N LYS A 153 -19.00 -13.19 -15.11
CA LYS A 153 -17.95 -12.78 -16.05
C LYS A 153 -17.22 -14.00 -16.61
N ARG A 154 -16.81 -14.95 -15.78
CA ARG A 154 -16.17 -16.20 -16.25
C ARG A 154 -17.04 -16.93 -17.27
N ILE A 155 -18.35 -17.02 -17.03
CA ILE A 155 -19.31 -17.63 -17.94
C ILE A 155 -19.41 -16.87 -19.27
N CYS A 156 -19.44 -15.53 -19.21
CA CYS A 156 -19.48 -14.69 -20.41
C CYS A 156 -18.21 -14.85 -21.26
N ASP A 157 -17.04 -14.91 -20.62
CA ASP A 157 -15.76 -15.12 -21.31
C ASP A 157 -15.69 -16.50 -21.98
N ASP A 158 -16.10 -17.56 -21.26
CA ASP A 158 -16.14 -18.93 -21.77
C ASP A 158 -17.10 -19.09 -22.96
N GLN A 159 -18.21 -18.34 -22.94
CA GLN A 159 -19.18 -18.31 -24.05
C GLN A 159 -18.84 -17.28 -25.14
N HIS A 160 -17.65 -16.66 -25.07
CA HIS A 160 -17.17 -15.64 -26.01
C HIS A 160 -18.14 -14.47 -26.24
N LEU A 161 -18.89 -14.10 -25.20
CA LEU A 161 -19.86 -13.01 -25.25
C LEU A 161 -19.15 -11.67 -25.06
N SER A 162 -19.33 -10.76 -26.03
CA SER A 162 -18.69 -9.44 -26.08
C SER A 162 -19.26 -8.41 -25.08
N MET A 163 -20.01 -8.83 -24.05
CA MET A 163 -20.60 -7.91 -23.07
C MET A 163 -19.54 -7.15 -22.25
N PHE A 164 -18.38 -7.78 -22.08
CA PHE A 164 -17.17 -7.19 -21.49
C PHE A 164 -16.15 -6.73 -22.55
N ALA A 165 -16.59 -6.39 -23.77
CA ALA A 165 -15.73 -5.69 -24.73
C ALA A 165 -15.48 -4.24 -24.28
N ASN A 166 -14.27 -3.72 -24.56
CA ASN A 166 -13.81 -2.38 -24.20
C ASN A 166 -13.91 -2.06 -22.69
N THR A 167 -13.65 -3.05 -21.83
CA THR A 167 -13.71 -2.93 -20.36
C THR A 167 -12.93 -1.73 -19.84
N VAL A 168 -11.73 -1.47 -20.39
CA VAL A 168 -10.87 -0.37 -19.94
C VAL A 168 -11.54 0.99 -20.21
N ASP A 169 -12.09 1.19 -21.40
CA ASP A 169 -12.73 2.46 -21.76
C ASP A 169 -13.99 2.70 -20.89
N LYS A 170 -14.81 1.67 -20.67
CA LYS A 170 -15.97 1.73 -19.76
C LYS A 170 -15.56 2.06 -18.33
N PHE A 171 -14.49 1.45 -17.83
CA PHE A 171 -13.97 1.71 -16.49
C PHE A 171 -13.42 3.14 -16.34
N GLU A 172 -12.70 3.65 -17.35
CA GLU A 172 -12.21 5.04 -17.37
C GLU A 172 -13.35 6.06 -17.39
N GLU A 173 -14.40 5.82 -18.19
CA GLU A 173 -15.59 6.66 -18.21
C GLU A 173 -16.33 6.62 -16.87
N TRP A 174 -16.49 5.43 -16.30
CA TRP A 174 -17.08 5.26 -14.97
C TRP A 174 -16.31 6.02 -13.88
N LEU A 175 -14.97 5.93 -13.88
CA LEU A 175 -14.12 6.69 -12.94
C LEU A 175 -14.35 8.20 -13.07
N LYS A 176 -14.42 8.72 -14.30
CA LYS A 176 -14.70 10.15 -14.53
C LYS A 176 -16.08 10.55 -14.01
N ASP A 177 -17.09 9.70 -14.21
CA ASP A 177 -18.46 9.92 -13.77
C ASP A 177 -18.55 9.97 -12.23
N ILE A 178 -17.96 9.01 -11.52
CA ILE A 178 -17.98 9.01 -10.05
C ILE A 178 -17.17 10.15 -9.44
N ILE A 179 -16.05 10.54 -10.06
CA ILE A 179 -15.23 11.66 -9.59
C ILE A 179 -16.02 12.96 -9.71
N ALA A 180 -16.73 13.14 -10.83
CA ALA A 180 -17.59 14.30 -11.04
C ALA A 180 -18.81 14.28 -10.10
N GLY A 181 -19.51 13.15 -9.99
CA GLY A 181 -20.74 13.03 -9.20
C GLY A 181 -20.54 13.13 -7.69
N ASN A 182 -19.36 12.76 -7.18
CA ASN A 182 -19.01 12.86 -5.75
C ASN A 182 -18.13 14.07 -5.42
N ASN A 183 -17.97 15.05 -6.32
CA ASN A 183 -17.15 16.26 -6.13
C ASN A 183 -15.67 16.01 -5.77
N LEU A 184 -15.07 14.94 -6.30
CA LEU A 184 -13.67 14.56 -6.05
C LEU A 184 -12.69 15.16 -7.06
N ARG A 185 -13.07 16.22 -7.79
CA ARG A 185 -12.24 16.81 -8.86
C ARG A 185 -10.96 17.47 -8.33
N ASP A 186 -11.03 18.07 -7.14
CA ASP A 186 -9.91 18.79 -6.53
C ASP A 186 -9.00 17.91 -5.65
N THR A 187 -9.52 16.78 -5.17
CA THR A 187 -8.82 15.82 -4.31
C THR A 187 -8.48 14.57 -5.12
N GLY A 188 -9.47 13.75 -5.41
CA GLY A 188 -9.35 12.54 -6.22
C GLY A 188 -9.55 11.25 -5.46
N ILE A 189 -9.35 10.15 -6.18
CA ILE A 189 -9.40 8.79 -5.67
C ILE A 189 -7.98 8.23 -5.64
N VAL A 190 -7.57 7.67 -4.50
CA VAL A 190 -6.30 6.95 -4.33
C VAL A 190 -6.64 5.48 -4.13
N PHE A 191 -6.18 4.62 -5.04
CA PHE A 191 -6.35 3.18 -4.94
C PHE A 191 -5.05 2.53 -4.49
N ILE A 192 -5.06 1.92 -3.31
CA ILE A 192 -3.91 1.19 -2.77
C ILE A 192 -4.17 -0.31 -2.93
N TRP A 193 -3.26 -0.97 -3.64
CA TRP A 193 -3.26 -2.41 -3.81
C TRP A 193 -2.06 -3.03 -3.10
N ASP A 194 -2.30 -3.70 -1.98
CA ASP A 194 -1.31 -4.47 -1.25
C ASP A 194 -1.22 -5.92 -1.75
N GLU A 195 -0.02 -6.49 -1.73
CA GLU A 195 0.28 -7.83 -2.24
C GLU A 195 -0.08 -8.03 -3.72
N PHE A 196 0.24 -7.04 -4.56
CA PHE A 196 -0.07 -7.04 -5.99
C PHE A 196 0.73 -8.09 -6.80
N THR A 197 1.75 -8.71 -6.20
CA THR A 197 2.58 -9.74 -6.82
C THR A 197 1.77 -10.91 -7.39
N GLY A 198 0.66 -11.30 -6.75
CA GLY A 198 -0.16 -12.42 -7.22
C GLY A 198 -0.72 -12.19 -8.63
N PHE A 199 -1.21 -10.98 -8.91
CA PHE A 199 -1.73 -10.62 -10.23
C PHE A 199 -0.65 -10.67 -11.31
N LEU A 200 0.55 -10.15 -11.01
CA LEU A 200 1.65 -10.13 -11.96
C LEU A 200 2.06 -11.55 -12.35
N ARG A 201 2.17 -12.45 -11.37
CA ARG A 201 2.52 -13.86 -11.59
C ARG A 201 1.47 -14.59 -12.45
N ASP A 202 0.18 -14.36 -12.17
CA ASP A 202 -0.88 -15.19 -12.74
C ASP A 202 -1.45 -14.63 -14.07
N CYS A 203 -1.34 -13.31 -14.32
CA CYS A 203 -1.85 -12.69 -15.55
C CYS A 203 -0.78 -12.21 -16.52
N GLY A 204 0.31 -11.60 -16.05
CA GLY A 204 1.31 -10.94 -16.90
C GLY A 204 0.77 -9.94 -17.94
N ASP A 205 -0.48 -9.48 -17.82
CA ASP A 205 -1.15 -8.66 -18.85
C ASP A 205 -0.76 -7.19 -18.73
N ASP A 206 0.36 -6.86 -19.39
CA ASP A 206 0.94 -5.53 -19.47
C ASP A 206 0.01 -4.47 -20.09
N ASN A 207 -0.91 -4.86 -20.96
CA ASN A 207 -1.71 -3.92 -21.75
C ASN A 207 -2.71 -3.16 -20.87
N VAL A 208 -3.36 -3.87 -19.93
CA VAL A 208 -4.32 -3.25 -19.01
C VAL A 208 -3.60 -2.34 -18.02
N LEU A 209 -2.48 -2.79 -17.44
CA LEU A 209 -1.67 -1.96 -16.54
C LEU A 209 -1.09 -0.73 -17.24
N GLN A 210 -0.68 -0.87 -18.49
CA GLN A 210 -0.23 0.27 -19.29
C GLN A 210 -1.34 1.31 -19.45
N ARG A 211 -2.54 0.89 -19.88
CA ARG A 211 -3.66 1.82 -20.08
C ARG A 211 -4.10 2.51 -18.79
N LEU A 212 -4.22 1.76 -17.69
CA LEU A 212 -4.55 2.34 -16.38
C LEU A 212 -3.48 3.35 -15.90
N SER A 213 -2.19 3.06 -16.15
CA SER A 213 -1.10 4.00 -15.85
C SER A 213 -1.15 5.26 -16.72
N GLU A 214 -1.50 5.14 -18.00
CA GLU A 214 -1.71 6.28 -18.90
C GLU A 214 -2.90 7.14 -18.47
N PHE A 215 -4.01 6.51 -18.07
CA PHE A 215 -5.18 7.19 -17.52
C PHE A 215 -4.83 8.03 -16.28
N CYS A 216 -4.05 7.48 -15.33
CA CYS A 216 -3.60 8.21 -14.13
C CYS A 216 -2.73 9.44 -14.46
N LYS A 217 -2.05 9.46 -15.62
CA LYS A 217 -1.23 10.59 -16.06
C LYS A 217 -2.06 11.72 -16.66
N GLN A 218 -3.29 11.45 -17.08
CA GLN A 218 -4.15 12.45 -17.73
C GLN A 218 -4.44 13.62 -16.78
N PRO A 219 -4.38 14.87 -17.29
CA PRO A 219 -4.42 16.02 -16.40
C PRO A 219 -5.76 16.29 -15.71
N ASN A 220 -6.85 15.73 -16.24
CA ASN A 220 -8.22 15.93 -15.75
C ASN A 220 -8.80 14.69 -15.03
N SER A 221 -7.96 13.69 -14.75
CA SER A 221 -8.35 12.46 -14.06
C SER A 221 -7.61 12.37 -12.72
N PRO A 222 -8.20 12.85 -11.61
CA PRO A 222 -7.58 12.78 -10.28
C PRO A 222 -7.74 11.36 -9.71
N PHE A 223 -7.13 10.40 -10.40
CA PHE A 223 -7.07 8.99 -10.00
C PHE A 223 -5.59 8.59 -9.85
N PHE A 224 -5.26 8.02 -8.70
CA PHE A 224 -3.90 7.62 -8.36
C PHE A 224 -3.89 6.17 -7.92
N MET A 225 -2.96 5.37 -8.43
CA MET A 225 -2.77 4.00 -7.97
C MET A 225 -1.45 3.87 -7.21
N CYS A 226 -1.46 3.09 -6.15
CA CYS A 226 -0.28 2.66 -5.39
C CYS A 226 -0.26 1.14 -5.41
N LEU A 227 0.58 0.56 -6.27
CA LEU A 227 0.75 -0.88 -6.39
C LEU A 227 1.92 -1.33 -5.53
N ILE A 228 1.67 -2.20 -4.56
CA ILE A 228 2.68 -2.70 -3.63
C ILE A 228 3.04 -4.13 -4.04
N VAL A 229 4.31 -4.34 -4.36
CA VAL A 229 4.82 -5.59 -4.92
C VAL A 229 5.94 -6.13 -4.04
N HIS A 230 5.88 -7.42 -3.75
CA HIS A 230 6.99 -8.17 -3.19
C HIS A 230 7.91 -8.60 -4.31
N ARG A 231 9.12 -8.05 -4.33
CA ARG A 231 10.15 -8.45 -5.28
C ARG A 231 10.79 -9.73 -4.75
N ASP A 232 10.58 -10.82 -5.47
CA ASP A 232 11.30 -12.08 -5.28
C ASP A 232 11.91 -12.44 -6.65
N PRO A 233 13.22 -12.75 -6.72
CA PRO A 233 13.90 -13.04 -7.97
C PRO A 233 13.20 -14.11 -8.81
N THR A 234 12.59 -15.10 -8.14
CA THR A 234 12.03 -16.29 -8.80
C THR A 234 10.87 -15.99 -9.75
N TRP A 235 9.94 -15.10 -9.39
CA TRP A 235 8.81 -14.76 -10.26
C TRP A 235 9.14 -13.63 -11.24
N VAL A 236 10.10 -12.76 -10.91
CA VAL A 236 10.58 -11.72 -11.84
C VAL A 236 11.24 -12.38 -13.05
N ASP A 237 12.01 -13.44 -12.82
CA ASP A 237 12.59 -14.24 -13.90
C ASP A 237 11.51 -14.97 -14.73
N GLN A 238 10.45 -15.46 -14.08
CA GLN A 238 9.31 -16.10 -14.78
C GLN A 238 8.52 -15.12 -15.66
N LEU A 239 8.36 -13.88 -15.23
CA LEU A 239 7.67 -12.82 -15.99
C LEU A 239 8.54 -12.27 -17.14
N GLY A 240 9.86 -12.47 -17.04
CA GLY A 240 10.87 -11.87 -17.91
C GLY A 240 11.26 -10.48 -17.42
N GLY A 241 12.55 -10.30 -17.11
CA GLY A 241 13.08 -9.04 -16.58
C GLY A 241 12.77 -7.83 -17.45
N GLU A 242 12.86 -7.97 -18.78
CA GLU A 242 12.53 -6.90 -19.72
C GLU A 242 11.06 -6.46 -19.65
N THR A 243 10.13 -7.41 -19.53
CA THR A 243 8.69 -7.14 -19.38
C THR A 243 8.45 -6.36 -18.08
N TYR A 244 9.06 -6.82 -16.98
CA TYR A 244 8.95 -6.18 -15.68
C TYR A 244 9.51 -4.75 -15.68
N GLU A 245 10.71 -4.54 -16.24
CA GLU A 245 11.31 -3.20 -16.37
C GLU A 245 10.45 -2.27 -17.21
N ARG A 246 9.87 -2.79 -18.31
CA ARG A 246 8.96 -2.03 -19.16
C ARG A 246 7.73 -1.56 -18.37
N ILE A 247 7.13 -2.42 -17.53
CA ILE A 247 6.03 -2.02 -16.63
C ILE A 247 6.53 -0.94 -15.67
N LEU A 248 7.62 -1.20 -14.94
CA LEU A 248 8.20 -0.29 -13.94
C LEU A 248 8.41 1.13 -14.47
N HIS A 249 8.99 1.28 -15.66
CA HIS A 249 9.25 2.59 -16.29
C HIS A 249 8.01 3.46 -16.47
N ARG A 250 6.81 2.87 -16.48
CA ARG A 250 5.55 3.62 -16.61
C ARG A 250 5.08 4.22 -15.28
N TYR A 251 5.56 3.69 -14.16
CA TYR A 251 5.21 4.11 -12.80
C TYR A 251 6.29 5.00 -12.18
N HIS A 252 5.99 5.55 -11.01
CA HIS A 252 7.00 6.14 -10.14
C HIS A 252 7.47 5.07 -9.16
N GLU A 253 8.67 4.58 -9.41
CA GLU A 253 9.29 3.54 -8.60
C GLU A 253 9.67 4.08 -7.21
N LEU A 254 9.28 3.34 -6.19
CA LEU A 254 9.66 3.54 -4.80
C LEU A 254 10.17 2.21 -4.27
N GLU A 255 11.49 2.06 -4.28
CA GLU A 255 12.15 0.91 -3.67
C GLU A 255 12.20 1.09 -2.15
N PHE A 256 11.48 0.21 -1.44
CA PHE A 256 11.57 0.05 0.00
C PHE A 256 12.78 -0.83 0.32
N HIS A 257 13.95 -0.22 0.22
CA HIS A 257 15.14 -0.66 0.92
C HIS A 257 15.23 0.19 2.19
N ILE A 258 15.12 -0.43 3.37
CA ILE A 258 15.50 0.27 4.60
C ILE A 258 17.01 0.40 4.51
N THR A 259 17.48 1.50 3.93
CA THR A 259 18.89 1.85 4.03
C THR A 259 19.22 2.02 5.50
N GLU A 260 20.43 1.66 5.86
CA GLU A 260 20.98 1.84 7.20
C GLU A 260 20.79 3.29 7.70
N SER A 261 20.92 4.26 6.78
CA SER A 261 20.62 5.66 7.04
C SER A 261 19.18 5.91 7.47
N ALA A 262 18.22 5.38 6.72
CA ALA A 262 16.79 5.57 7.01
C ALA A 262 16.39 4.86 8.31
N ALA A 263 16.98 3.69 8.61
CA ALA A 263 16.78 3.02 9.89
C ALA A 263 17.17 3.91 11.06
N TYR A 264 18.33 4.57 10.99
CA TYR A 264 18.77 5.49 12.04
C TYR A 264 17.88 6.72 12.18
N ASP A 265 17.45 7.34 11.08
CA ASP A 265 16.56 8.50 11.17
C ASP A 265 15.20 8.09 11.79
N LEU A 266 14.68 6.91 11.44
CA LEU A 266 13.47 6.35 12.03
C LEU A 266 13.64 6.05 13.53
N ILE A 267 14.79 5.52 13.96
CA ILE A 267 15.09 5.29 15.37
C ILE A 267 15.18 6.62 16.12
N GLY A 268 15.95 7.59 15.61
CA GLY A 268 16.10 8.90 16.24
C GLY A 268 14.77 9.63 16.40
N ASP A 269 13.93 9.61 15.36
CA ASP A 269 12.59 10.22 15.40
C ASP A 269 11.62 9.52 16.36
N SER A 270 11.93 8.28 16.77
CA SER A 270 11.14 7.55 17.77
C SER A 270 11.51 7.89 19.22
N ILE A 271 12.68 8.52 19.43
CA ILE A 271 13.15 8.94 20.75
C ILE A 271 12.63 10.36 21.02
N ILE A 272 11.45 10.43 21.63
CA ILE A 272 10.78 11.69 21.93
C ILE A 272 10.88 11.98 23.43
N PRO A 273 11.42 13.14 23.85
CA PRO A 273 11.43 13.53 25.26
C PRO A 273 10.00 13.72 25.77
N ARG A 274 9.80 13.55 27.08
CA ARG A 274 8.49 13.85 27.69
C ARG A 274 8.18 15.34 27.53
N PRO A 275 6.93 15.74 27.24
CA PRO A 275 6.54 17.14 27.13
C PRO A 275 6.97 17.94 28.36
N GLY A 276 7.71 19.04 28.16
CA GLY A 276 8.23 19.90 29.21
C GLY A 276 9.60 19.50 29.77
N MET A 277 10.20 18.40 29.29
CA MET A 277 11.54 17.92 29.68
C MET A 277 12.58 18.12 28.57
N GLU A 278 12.27 18.89 27.53
CA GLU A 278 13.13 19.05 26.35
C GLU A 278 14.48 19.68 26.73
N SER A 279 14.48 20.71 27.57
CA SER A 279 15.71 21.37 28.02
C SER A 279 16.59 20.46 28.88
N GLN A 280 15.98 19.69 29.79
CA GLN A 280 16.70 18.71 30.61
C GLN A 280 17.27 17.58 29.76
N TRP A 281 16.51 17.11 28.77
CA TRP A 281 16.96 16.10 27.83
C TRP A 281 18.16 16.57 27.01
N GLU A 282 18.15 17.81 26.52
CA GLU A 282 19.29 18.39 25.80
C GLU A 282 20.54 18.54 26.69
N GLU A 283 20.39 18.82 27.99
CA GLU A 283 21.51 18.83 28.94
C GLU A 283 22.09 17.43 29.18
N ILE A 284 21.23 16.43 29.43
CA ILE A 284 21.63 15.03 29.60
C ILE A 284 22.36 14.55 28.35
N LYS A 285 21.80 14.82 27.17
CA LYS A 285 22.37 14.48 25.87
C LYS A 285 23.74 15.12 25.67
N LYS A 286 23.92 16.41 26.01
CA LYS A 286 25.23 17.06 25.98
C LYS A 286 26.23 16.39 26.94
N GLY A 287 25.79 15.99 28.13
CA GLY A 287 26.63 15.26 29.10
C GLY A 287 27.08 13.89 28.56
N LEU A 288 26.16 13.12 27.99
CA LEU A 288 26.43 11.82 27.40
C LEU A 288 27.34 11.91 26.16
N LEU A 289 27.13 12.91 25.30
CA LEU A 289 28.00 13.10 24.13
C LEU A 289 29.42 13.52 24.54
N LYS A 290 29.56 14.31 25.62
CA LYS A 290 30.87 14.69 26.17
C LYS A 290 31.63 13.50 26.76
N SER A 291 30.95 12.55 27.39
CA SER A 291 31.64 11.38 28.00
C SER A 291 32.22 10.43 26.95
N ILE A 292 31.66 10.43 25.73
CA ILE A 292 32.06 9.61 24.59
C ILE A 292 33.00 10.36 23.64
N ASP A 293 33.16 11.68 23.80
CA ASP A 293 33.93 12.56 22.90
C ASP A 293 35.37 12.06 22.66
N LYS A 294 36.01 11.51 23.70
CA LYS A 294 37.37 10.92 23.65
C LYS A 294 37.50 9.67 22.77
N TYR A 295 36.40 8.99 22.47
CA TYR A 295 36.37 7.75 21.69
C TYR A 295 35.89 7.97 20.24
N LYS A 296 35.56 9.22 19.85
CA LYS A 296 35.01 9.53 18.52
C LYS A 296 35.88 9.05 17.36
N SER A 297 37.21 9.16 17.49
CA SER A 297 38.18 8.71 16.49
C SER A 297 38.25 7.19 16.34
N GLU A 298 37.88 6.43 17.38
CA GLU A 298 37.81 4.96 17.30
C GLU A 298 36.57 4.52 16.49
N PHE A 299 35.50 5.31 16.52
CA PHE A 299 34.28 5.05 15.74
C PHE A 299 34.39 5.48 14.27
N ASP A 300 35.27 6.43 13.93
CA ASP A 300 35.54 6.82 12.53
C ASP A 300 36.31 5.75 11.74
N ASN A 301 37.04 4.85 12.44
CA ASN A 301 37.83 3.77 11.84
C ASN A 301 37.04 2.47 11.62
N LEU A 302 35.77 2.41 12.08
CA LEU A 302 34.87 1.31 11.72
C LEU A 302 34.44 1.56 10.28
N ASP A 303 34.97 0.76 9.35
CA ASP A 303 34.72 0.85 7.90
C ASP A 303 33.23 0.71 7.57
N GLN A 304 32.49 1.81 7.69
CA GLN A 304 31.08 1.91 7.38
C GLN A 304 30.81 3.31 6.86
N SER A 305 30.08 3.37 5.75
CA SER A 305 29.56 4.56 5.04
C SER A 305 28.71 5.56 5.88
N ILE A 306 28.91 5.61 7.19
CA ILE A 306 28.07 6.26 8.18
C ILE A 306 28.90 7.28 8.96
N ASN A 307 28.48 8.53 8.93
CA ASN A 307 28.94 9.53 9.88
C ASN A 307 28.31 9.26 11.27
N ILE A 308 28.85 8.27 12.00
CA ILE A 308 28.34 7.85 13.31
C ILE A 308 28.33 9.05 14.27
N ASN A 309 29.36 9.90 14.21
CA ASN A 309 29.50 11.09 15.04
C ASN A 309 28.35 12.11 14.86
N GLU A 310 27.85 12.31 13.64
CA GLU A 310 26.69 13.18 13.37
C GLU A 310 25.37 12.55 13.84
N ARG A 311 25.27 11.21 13.77
CA ARG A 311 24.06 10.45 14.14
C ARG A 311 23.96 10.11 15.63
N MET A 312 25.08 10.00 16.35
CA MET A 312 25.10 9.73 17.80
C MET A 312 24.25 10.72 18.58
N SER A 313 24.25 12.00 18.17
CA SER A 313 23.39 13.01 18.77
C SER A 313 21.91 12.69 18.56
N LYS A 314 21.51 12.30 17.35
CA LYS A 314 20.11 11.97 17.05
C LYS A 314 19.64 10.67 17.71
N LEU A 315 20.55 9.73 17.93
CA LEU A 315 20.25 8.37 18.40
C LEU A 315 20.45 8.19 19.91
N CYS A 316 20.91 9.21 20.61
CA CYS A 316 20.98 9.22 22.08
C CYS A 316 19.60 8.85 22.65
N PRO A 317 19.49 7.92 23.63
CA PRO A 317 20.54 7.40 24.51
C PRO A 317 21.18 6.07 24.08
N LEU A 318 21.08 5.66 22.81
CA LEU A 318 21.68 4.39 22.37
C LEU A 318 23.21 4.44 22.43
N HIS A 319 23.81 3.35 22.88
CA HIS A 319 25.28 3.21 22.93
C HIS A 319 25.86 3.07 21.51
N PRO A 320 26.97 3.73 21.15
CA PRO A 320 27.53 3.70 19.79
C PRO A 320 27.80 2.29 19.23
N MET A 321 28.26 1.37 20.07
CA MET A 321 28.47 -0.03 19.67
C MET A 321 27.15 -0.74 19.30
N THR A 322 26.05 -0.40 19.98
CA THR A 322 24.71 -0.90 19.65
C THR A 322 24.26 -0.40 18.29
N LEU A 323 24.66 0.80 17.88
CA LEU A 323 24.33 1.34 16.56
C LEU A 323 25.00 0.54 15.44
N SER A 324 26.31 0.30 15.55
CA SER A 324 27.06 -0.49 14.56
C SER A 324 26.53 -1.93 14.43
N LEU A 325 26.17 -2.57 15.55
CA LEU A 325 25.53 -3.88 15.53
C LEU A 325 24.12 -3.85 14.91
N LEU A 326 23.28 -2.88 15.30
CA LEU A 326 21.92 -2.72 14.74
C LEU A 326 21.94 -2.57 13.23
N ALA A 327 22.89 -1.80 12.71
CA ALA A 327 23.15 -1.61 11.30
C ALA A 327 23.43 -2.92 10.57
N THR A 328 24.40 -3.68 11.09
CA THR A 328 24.86 -4.94 10.53
C THR A 328 23.78 -6.02 10.60
N VAL A 329 23.05 -6.07 11.72
CA VAL A 329 21.89 -6.94 11.91
C VAL A 329 20.74 -6.52 11.01
N ALA A 330 20.44 -5.23 10.85
CA ALA A 330 19.38 -4.75 9.97
C ALA A 330 19.64 -5.08 8.49
N GLN A 331 20.89 -5.01 8.03
CA GLN A 331 21.26 -5.41 6.67
C GLN A 331 21.07 -6.92 6.45
N ASN A 332 21.53 -7.75 7.39
CA ASN A 332 21.49 -9.21 7.27
C ASN A 332 20.11 -9.81 7.57
N PHE A 333 19.33 -9.20 8.47
CA PHE A 333 17.98 -9.63 8.86
C PHE A 333 16.86 -8.84 8.17
N GLY A 334 17.16 -7.75 7.47
CA GLY A 334 16.22 -7.08 6.57
C GLY A 334 15.72 -7.99 5.44
N ALA A 335 16.46 -9.08 5.17
CA ALA A 335 16.04 -10.18 4.30
C ALA A 335 15.10 -11.20 5.00
N SER A 336 15.09 -11.28 6.34
CA SER A 336 14.34 -12.28 7.11
C SER A 336 13.20 -11.67 7.94
N GLN A 337 12.14 -11.25 7.24
CA GLN A 337 10.75 -11.18 7.72
C GLN A 337 10.40 -10.43 9.02
N ARG A 338 11.30 -9.65 9.63
CA ARG A 338 11.00 -8.94 10.90
C ARG A 338 11.42 -7.47 10.80
N THR A 339 10.46 -6.56 11.00
CA THR A 339 10.76 -5.11 11.05
C THR A 339 11.71 -4.81 12.23
N LEU A 340 12.73 -3.97 12.00
CA LEU A 340 13.71 -3.52 13.00
C LEU A 340 13.08 -3.05 14.32
N PHE A 341 11.92 -2.39 14.26
CA PHE A 341 11.17 -1.92 15.43
C PHE A 341 10.57 -3.02 16.29
N ARG A 342 10.14 -4.13 15.68
CA ARG A 342 9.67 -5.30 16.42
C ARG A 342 10.82 -5.93 17.19
N PHE A 343 11.98 -6.06 16.55
CA PHE A 343 13.20 -6.55 17.16
C PHE A 343 13.68 -5.70 18.36
N MET A 344 13.50 -4.38 18.31
CA MET A 344 13.84 -3.48 19.43
C MET A 344 12.80 -3.48 20.57
N LYS A 345 11.55 -3.86 20.33
CA LYS A 345 10.42 -3.66 21.27
C LYS A 345 9.89 -4.95 21.90
N ASP A 346 10.24 -6.12 21.37
CA ASP A 346 9.67 -7.38 21.83
C ASP A 346 10.15 -7.75 23.25
N ARG A 347 9.24 -7.68 24.22
CA ARG A 347 9.49 -8.06 25.62
C ARG A 347 9.46 -9.57 25.83
N ALA A 348 8.83 -10.34 24.93
CA ALA A 348 8.76 -11.79 25.03
C ALA A 348 10.08 -12.44 24.55
N GLU A 349 10.72 -11.88 23.53
CA GLU A 349 12.03 -12.34 23.03
C GLU A 349 13.20 -11.84 23.91
N SER A 350 13.03 -10.80 24.74
CA SER A 350 14.05 -10.42 25.73
C SER A 350 14.23 -11.49 26.82
N SER A 351 13.19 -12.28 27.11
CA SER A 351 13.26 -13.45 27.99
C SER A 351 14.02 -14.64 27.39
N GLN A 352 14.30 -14.60 26.07
CA GLN A 352 15.07 -15.61 25.34
C GLN A 352 16.46 -15.10 24.93
N GLU A 353 16.90 -13.95 25.47
CA GLU A 353 18.18 -13.28 25.14
C GLU A 353 18.33 -12.81 23.67
N VAL A 354 17.24 -12.77 22.90
CA VAL A 354 17.27 -12.37 21.48
C VAL A 354 16.84 -10.90 21.27
N GLY A 355 16.27 -10.26 22.30
CA GLY A 355 15.74 -8.88 22.24
C GLY A 355 16.73 -7.79 22.74
N PHE A 356 16.77 -6.65 22.06
CA PHE A 356 17.74 -5.55 22.29
C PHE A 356 17.45 -4.61 23.48
N ILE A 357 16.47 -4.93 24.34
CA ILE A 357 16.10 -4.09 25.51
C ILE A 357 17.27 -3.93 26.51
N ILE A 358 18.27 -4.81 26.47
CA ILE A 358 19.42 -4.80 27.39
C ILE A 358 20.42 -3.67 27.07
N PHE A 359 20.44 -3.14 25.84
CA PHE A 359 21.47 -2.21 25.37
C PHE A 359 21.13 -0.72 25.54
N TYR A 360 20.01 -0.38 26.19
CA TYR A 360 19.81 0.99 26.65
C TYR A 360 20.88 1.31 27.70
N VAL A 361 21.40 2.54 27.70
CA VAL A 361 22.24 3.05 28.79
C VAL A 361 21.34 3.17 30.03
N ILE A 362 21.13 2.04 30.70
CA ILE A 362 20.56 2.01 32.04
C ILE A 362 21.72 2.38 32.95
N ASN A 363 21.86 3.68 33.23
CA ASN A 363 22.52 4.08 34.46
C ASN A 363 21.67 3.50 35.59
N LYS A 364 22.06 2.32 36.09
CA LYS A 364 21.69 1.88 37.43
C LYS A 364 22.39 2.84 38.38
N SER A 365 21.66 3.86 38.82
CA SER A 365 21.91 4.54 40.09
C SER A 365 21.08 3.88 41.17
#